data_AF-A0A971BJ46-F1
#
_entry.id   AF-A0A971BJ46-F1
#
_cell.length_a   1.000
_cell.length_b   1.000
_cell.length_c   1.000
_cell.angle_alpha   90.00
_cell.angle_beta   90.00
_cell.angle_gamma   90.00
#
_symmetry.space_group_name_H-M   'P 1'
#
loop_
_entity.id
_entity.type
_entity.pdbx_description
1 polymer ?
#
loop_
_entity_poly.entity_id
_entity_poly.type
_entity_poly.pdbx_seq_one_letter_code
_entity_poly.pdbx_strand_id
1 'polypeptide(L)'
;MTNDGRFNGIVQSVGFNGDAVITLEEDAIVFDRAGKSLVIPYADIDGFSVQDYKLLINAETCSVMVSQMGRDADVLCEKLWDAYNARTLKALFVQGSLQFEAQGEYRYSDDGGQSRGIAKIKLYDSCLCILPPSSDARRIPLCFMTEPAMTDFAIKMTLDTGETYEVIRLGDRTKRLFELIQNNMMTIHNNAVATVKAIDGSLNARQASDIAWLVPDGAAAPTAALESIAPSFVRASEARIALSRAADTYAYFREICTPGSLYTGIKTGLSDTEEEADIVWVTAIKEKETGGTAAVELALPEEDAAATYIYRFKGDQMSFFKRLNHAMEAIAFHREVISMPDAELKLDKNALYAMAVKRTGALRFLRSCFSGRAIHRTLESWKSSIDEWMK
;
A
#
# COMPACT_ATOMS: atom_id res chain seq x y z
N MET A 1 6.20 21.72 -33.12
CA MET A 1 5.24 20.70 -33.58
C MET A 1 4.72 20.00 -32.34
N THR A 2 3.49 20.29 -31.96
CA THR A 2 2.78 19.63 -30.87
C THR A 2 2.53 18.20 -31.30
N ASN A 3 3.33 17.26 -30.79
CA ASN A 3 3.20 15.84 -31.09
C ASN A 3 1.83 15.39 -30.54
N ASP A 4 0.94 14.96 -31.42
CA ASP A 4 -0.46 14.55 -31.23
C ASP A 4 -0.64 13.28 -30.35
N GLY A 5 0.40 12.91 -29.61
CA GLY A 5 0.45 11.71 -28.78
C GLY A 5 0.74 10.43 -29.57
N ARG A 6 0.95 10.51 -30.89
CA ARG A 6 1.27 9.36 -31.74
C ARG A 6 2.75 9.37 -32.10
N PHE A 7 3.32 8.17 -32.13
CA PHE A 7 4.70 7.95 -32.53
C PHE A 7 4.77 6.90 -33.63
N ASN A 8 5.81 6.92 -34.44
CA ASN A 8 6.05 5.92 -35.47
C ASN A 8 7.38 5.23 -35.22
N GLY A 9 7.45 3.93 -35.50
CA GLY A 9 8.69 3.17 -35.41
C GLY A 9 8.54 1.76 -35.93
N ILE A 10 9.67 1.07 -36.09
CA ILE A 10 9.69 -0.36 -36.40
C ILE A 10 9.66 -1.13 -35.08
N VAL A 11 8.59 -1.90 -34.91
CA VAL A 11 8.34 -2.75 -33.74
C VAL A 11 8.82 -4.16 -34.03
N GLN A 12 9.47 -4.78 -33.05
CA GLN A 12 9.83 -6.19 -33.05
C GLN A 12 9.34 -6.86 -31.77
N SER A 13 8.48 -7.87 -31.92
CA SER A 13 7.94 -8.69 -30.84
C SER A 13 7.47 -10.05 -31.37
N VAL A 14 7.24 -11.00 -30.47
CA VAL A 14 6.73 -12.32 -30.82
C VAL A 14 5.36 -12.17 -31.49
N GLY A 15 5.27 -12.61 -32.75
CA GLY A 15 4.04 -12.51 -33.53
C GLY A 15 3.67 -11.09 -34.01
N PHE A 16 4.45 -10.05 -33.74
CA PHE A 16 4.17 -8.67 -34.16
C PHE A 16 5.47 -7.96 -34.60
N ASN A 17 5.64 -7.70 -35.91
CA ASN A 17 6.87 -7.11 -36.46
C ASN A 17 6.60 -6.13 -37.60
N GLY A 18 7.28 -4.99 -37.66
CA GLY A 18 7.20 -4.01 -38.76
C GLY A 18 6.80 -2.61 -38.31
N ASP A 19 6.53 -1.75 -39.28
CA ASP A 19 6.11 -0.36 -39.03
C ASP A 19 4.78 -0.31 -38.27
N ALA A 20 4.76 0.43 -37.16
CA ALA A 20 3.57 0.60 -36.36
C ALA A 20 3.43 2.06 -35.89
N VAL A 21 2.17 2.45 -35.73
CA VAL A 21 1.78 3.65 -34.97
C VAL A 21 1.69 3.25 -33.50
N ILE A 22 2.31 4.04 -32.64
CA ILE A 22 2.39 3.81 -31.20
C ILE A 22 1.56 4.87 -30.51
N THR A 23 0.61 4.42 -29.68
CA THR A 23 -0.28 5.29 -28.92
C THR A 23 -0.18 4.94 -27.43
N LEU A 24 -0.13 5.95 -26.58
CA LEU A 24 -0.24 5.79 -25.14
C LEU A 24 -1.70 6.03 -24.74
N GLU A 25 -2.35 4.99 -24.27
CA GLU A 25 -3.72 5.05 -23.73
C GLU A 25 -3.67 5.16 -22.20
N GLU A 26 -4.84 5.25 -21.56
CA GLU A 26 -4.93 5.37 -20.11
C GLU A 26 -4.34 4.16 -19.37
N ASP A 27 -4.57 2.96 -19.91
CA ASP A 27 -4.28 1.69 -19.23
C ASP A 27 -3.24 0.83 -19.95
N ALA A 28 -2.82 1.23 -21.15
CA ALA A 28 -1.95 0.44 -22.00
C ALA A 28 -1.13 1.29 -22.97
N ILE A 29 -0.05 0.69 -23.48
CA ILE A 29 0.61 1.12 -24.71
C ILE A 29 0.12 0.24 -25.87
N VAL A 30 -0.25 0.88 -26.98
CA VAL A 30 -0.84 0.23 -28.15
C VAL A 30 0.07 0.41 -29.36
N PHE A 31 0.32 -0.69 -30.07
CA PHE A 31 1.08 -0.75 -31.33
C PHE A 31 0.15 -1.21 -32.45
N ASP A 32 -0.16 -0.31 -33.40
CA ASP A 32 -1.05 -0.60 -34.51
C ASP A 32 -0.31 -0.68 -35.83
N ARG A 33 -0.55 -1.76 -36.58
CA ARG A 33 -0.13 -1.92 -37.99
C ARG A 33 -1.31 -2.44 -38.82
N ALA A 34 -1.22 -2.37 -40.14
CA ALA A 34 -2.30 -2.74 -41.07
C ALA A 34 -3.12 -3.99 -40.65
N GLY A 35 -4.28 -3.77 -40.01
CA GLY A 35 -5.22 -4.80 -39.56
C GLY A 35 -4.82 -5.60 -38.32
N LYS A 36 -3.74 -5.24 -37.60
CA LYS A 36 -3.30 -5.92 -36.37
C LYS A 36 -2.86 -4.92 -35.30
N SER A 37 -3.33 -5.14 -34.08
CA SER A 37 -2.90 -4.40 -32.89
C SER A 37 -2.15 -5.32 -31.92
N LEU A 38 -1.15 -4.77 -31.24
CA LEU A 38 -0.55 -5.34 -30.03
C LEU A 38 -0.80 -4.34 -28.89
N VAL A 39 -1.53 -4.78 -27.88
CA VAL A 39 -1.85 -3.98 -26.69
C VAL A 39 -1.06 -4.55 -25.52
N ILE A 40 -0.34 -3.69 -24.80
CA ILE A 40 0.38 -4.07 -23.58
C ILE A 40 -0.18 -3.25 -22.43
N PRO A 41 -1.00 -3.86 -21.55
CA PRO A 41 -1.46 -3.24 -20.32
C PRO A 41 -0.29 -2.78 -19.46
N TYR A 42 -0.39 -1.61 -18.83
CA TYR A 42 0.62 -1.13 -17.88
C TYR A 42 0.78 -2.07 -16.67
N ALA A 43 -0.24 -2.86 -16.34
CA ALA A 43 -0.17 -3.87 -15.31
C ALA A 43 0.83 -4.99 -15.60
N ASP A 44 1.01 -5.32 -16.89
CA ASP A 44 1.84 -6.43 -17.35
C ASP A 44 3.30 -6.02 -17.53
N ILE A 45 3.58 -4.71 -17.60
CA ILE A 45 4.95 -4.20 -17.77
C ILE A 45 5.79 -4.52 -16.53
N ASP A 46 6.96 -5.12 -16.78
CA ASP A 46 8.03 -5.34 -15.80
C ASP A 46 9.01 -4.17 -15.81
N GLY A 47 9.29 -3.60 -16.98
CA GLY A 47 10.04 -2.36 -17.11
C GLY A 47 10.40 -2.00 -18.54
N PHE A 48 10.89 -0.78 -18.71
CA PHE A 48 11.28 -0.26 -20.01
C PHE A 48 12.48 0.68 -19.92
N SER A 49 13.23 0.78 -21.01
CA SER A 49 14.43 1.61 -21.09
C SER A 49 14.78 1.97 -22.53
N VAL A 50 15.54 3.04 -22.72
CA VAL A 50 16.18 3.35 -24.00
C VAL A 50 17.62 2.84 -24.00
N GLN A 51 17.98 2.05 -25.00
CA GLN A 51 19.33 1.53 -25.23
C GLN A 51 19.65 1.63 -26.73
N ASP A 52 20.80 2.19 -27.09
CA ASP A 52 21.24 2.33 -28.49
C ASP A 52 20.17 2.93 -29.43
N TYR A 53 19.47 3.98 -28.97
CA TYR A 53 18.36 4.64 -29.68
C TYR A 53 17.13 3.75 -29.93
N LYS A 54 16.97 2.68 -29.15
CA LYS A 54 15.82 1.77 -29.19
C LYS A 54 15.11 1.77 -27.85
N LEU A 55 13.78 1.84 -27.89
CA LEU A 55 12.95 1.62 -26.71
C LEU A 55 12.74 0.12 -26.53
N LEU A 56 13.11 -0.39 -25.36
CA LEU A 56 12.88 -1.77 -24.93
C LEU A 56 11.78 -1.76 -23.88
N ILE A 57 10.76 -2.59 -24.05
CA ILE A 57 9.69 -2.81 -23.08
C ILE A 57 9.63 -4.31 -22.79
N ASN A 58 9.75 -4.69 -21.52
CA ASN A 58 9.54 -6.05 -21.06
C ASN A 58 8.23 -6.10 -20.29
N ALA A 59 7.40 -7.09 -20.63
CA ALA A 59 6.15 -7.41 -19.97
C ALA A 59 6.07 -8.91 -19.68
N GLU A 60 5.15 -9.33 -18.81
CA GLU A 60 5.04 -10.71 -18.32
C GLU A 60 5.02 -11.76 -19.45
N THR A 61 4.37 -11.44 -20.57
CA THR A 61 4.16 -12.38 -21.69
C THR A 61 4.91 -12.04 -22.96
N CYS A 62 5.55 -10.87 -23.04
CA CYS A 62 6.26 -10.45 -24.25
C CYS A 62 7.35 -9.41 -24.00
N SER A 63 8.30 -9.32 -24.93
CA SER A 63 9.23 -8.20 -25.05
C SER A 63 8.97 -7.46 -26.35
N VAL A 64 9.07 -6.14 -26.31
CA VAL A 64 8.94 -5.26 -27.46
C VAL A 64 10.19 -4.41 -27.60
N MET A 65 10.73 -4.38 -28.81
CA MET A 65 11.77 -3.45 -29.21
C MET A 65 11.21 -2.50 -30.26
N VAL A 66 11.30 -1.20 -30.01
CA VAL A 66 10.94 -0.16 -30.98
C VAL A 66 12.21 0.53 -31.46
N SER A 67 12.37 0.63 -32.77
CA SER A 67 13.53 1.22 -33.43
C SER A 67 13.11 2.20 -34.52
N GLN A 68 14.09 2.88 -35.12
CA GLN A 68 13.89 3.87 -36.19
C GLN A 68 13.00 5.06 -35.81
N MET A 69 12.98 5.41 -34.53
CA MET A 69 12.24 6.57 -34.01
C MET A 69 13.04 7.89 -34.08
N GLY A 70 14.33 7.84 -34.44
CA GLY A 70 15.20 9.01 -34.37
C GLY A 70 15.25 9.60 -32.95
N ARG A 71 14.99 10.90 -32.81
CA ARG A 71 14.96 11.60 -31.51
C ARG A 71 13.69 11.31 -30.70
N ASP A 72 12.70 10.67 -31.30
CA ASP A 72 11.41 10.43 -30.64
C ASP A 72 11.46 9.24 -29.67
N ALA A 73 12.54 8.44 -29.67
CA ALA A 73 12.70 7.33 -28.72
C ALA A 73 12.70 7.81 -27.26
N ASP A 74 13.50 8.84 -26.96
CA ASP A 74 13.58 9.43 -25.61
C ASP A 74 12.27 10.13 -25.24
N VAL A 75 11.64 10.82 -26.20
CA VAL A 75 10.36 11.52 -26.01
C VAL A 75 9.23 10.51 -25.71
N LEU A 76 9.16 9.41 -26.45
CA LEU A 76 8.21 8.33 -26.19
C LEU A 76 8.48 7.69 -24.82
N CYS A 77 9.76 7.43 -24.49
CA CYS A 77 10.10 6.84 -23.19
C CYS A 77 9.65 7.72 -22.02
N GLU A 78 9.88 9.04 -22.09
CA GLU A 78 9.42 9.96 -21.04
C GLU A 78 7.90 10.01 -20.94
N LYS A 79 7.19 10.06 -22.08
CA LYS A 79 5.72 10.05 -22.06
C LYS A 79 5.14 8.72 -21.57
N LEU A 80 5.75 7.59 -21.95
CA LEU A 80 5.38 6.27 -21.43
C LEU A 80 5.61 6.22 -19.93
N TRP A 81 6.72 6.78 -19.43
CA TRP A 81 6.99 6.84 -18.00
C TRP A 81 5.96 7.65 -17.25
N ASP A 82 5.52 8.79 -17.78
CA ASP A 82 4.46 9.59 -17.17
C ASP A 82 3.11 8.85 -17.15
N ALA A 83 2.70 8.23 -18.27
CA ALA A 83 1.45 7.48 -18.35
C ALA A 83 1.44 6.24 -17.43
N TYR A 84 2.53 5.48 -17.45
CA TYR A 84 2.74 4.33 -16.57
C TYR A 84 2.75 4.72 -15.09
N ASN A 85 3.38 5.85 -14.74
CA ASN A 85 3.40 6.36 -13.37
C ASN A 85 2.02 6.84 -12.92
N ALA A 86 1.25 7.49 -13.79
CA ALA A 86 -0.13 7.90 -13.48
C ALA A 86 -0.98 6.68 -13.11
N ARG A 87 -0.87 5.58 -13.86
CA ARG A 87 -1.55 4.32 -13.54
C ARG A 87 -1.00 3.68 -12.26
N THR A 88 0.31 3.70 -12.06
CA THR A 88 0.98 3.16 -10.86
C THR A 88 0.54 3.88 -9.59
N LEU A 89 0.38 5.20 -9.63
CA LEU A 89 -0.10 5.99 -8.48
C LEU A 89 -1.54 5.63 -8.09
N LYS A 90 -2.44 5.42 -9.08
CA LYS A 90 -3.79 4.90 -8.83
C LYS A 90 -3.74 3.52 -8.16
N ALA A 91 -2.88 2.63 -8.65
CA ALA A 91 -2.71 1.28 -8.10
C ALA A 91 -2.13 1.29 -6.67
N LEU A 92 -1.32 2.28 -6.33
CA LEU A 92 -0.75 2.45 -4.98
C LEU A 92 -1.70 3.22 -4.04
N PHE A 93 -2.95 3.46 -4.43
CA PHE A 93 -3.96 4.18 -3.63
C PHE A 93 -3.47 5.53 -3.10
N VAL A 94 -2.65 6.24 -3.89
CA VAL A 94 -2.12 7.54 -3.48
C VAL A 94 -3.22 8.59 -3.53
N GLN A 95 -3.39 9.31 -2.42
CA GLN A 95 -4.35 10.39 -2.25
C GLN A 95 -3.62 11.69 -1.85
N GLY A 96 -4.35 12.81 -1.88
CA GLY A 96 -3.83 14.11 -1.49
C GLY A 96 -3.07 14.84 -2.59
N SER A 97 -2.50 15.98 -2.22
CA SER A 97 -1.86 16.89 -3.18
C SER A 97 -0.38 16.57 -3.38
N LEU A 98 0.10 16.73 -4.62
CA LEU A 98 1.53 16.63 -4.92
C LEU A 98 2.25 17.85 -4.33
N GLN A 99 3.17 17.61 -3.39
CA GLN A 99 3.92 18.67 -2.71
C GLN A 99 5.35 18.83 -3.25
N PHE A 100 5.90 17.75 -3.82
CA PHE A 100 7.26 17.72 -4.35
C PHE A 100 7.40 16.72 -5.49
N GLU A 101 8.20 17.07 -6.49
CA GLU A 101 8.60 16.16 -7.56
C GLU A 101 10.06 16.39 -7.97
N ALA A 102 10.83 15.31 -8.07
CA ALA A 102 12.18 15.32 -8.61
C ALA A 102 12.58 13.99 -9.24
N GLN A 103 13.54 13.99 -10.16
CA GLN A 103 14.20 12.77 -10.59
C GLN A 103 15.49 12.59 -9.79
N GLY A 104 15.78 11.36 -9.36
CA GLY A 104 16.95 11.02 -8.57
C GLY A 104 17.28 9.55 -8.58
N GLU A 105 18.37 9.21 -7.89
CA GLU A 105 18.72 7.82 -7.61
C GLU A 105 17.93 7.32 -6.41
N TYR A 106 17.57 6.04 -6.44
CA TYR A 106 16.96 5.37 -5.30
C TYR A 106 17.63 4.04 -5.01
N ARG A 107 17.45 3.57 -3.78
CA ARG A 107 17.62 2.17 -3.40
C ARG A 107 16.66 1.83 -2.28
N TYR A 108 16.25 0.57 -2.22
CA TYR A 108 15.49 0.07 -1.08
C TYR A 108 15.78 -1.40 -0.81
N SER A 109 15.43 -1.81 0.41
CA SER A 109 15.30 -3.19 0.84
C SER A 109 14.01 -3.31 1.65
N ASP A 110 13.06 -4.08 1.14
CA ASP A 110 11.73 -4.26 1.71
C ASP A 110 11.31 -5.74 1.70
N ASP A 111 10.10 -6.06 2.17
CA ASP A 111 9.57 -7.44 2.09
C ASP A 111 9.44 -7.95 0.64
N GLY A 112 9.45 -7.03 -0.32
CA GLY A 112 9.40 -7.30 -1.75
C GLY A 112 10.75 -7.54 -2.43
N GLY A 113 11.86 -7.40 -1.70
CA GLY A 113 13.22 -7.59 -2.20
C GLY A 113 14.04 -6.31 -2.18
N GLN A 114 15.00 -6.22 -3.10
CA GLN A 114 15.93 -5.10 -3.20
C GLN A 114 15.92 -4.55 -4.62
N SER A 115 15.94 -3.23 -4.74
CA SER A 115 16.07 -2.55 -6.02
C SER A 115 16.88 -1.26 -5.87
N ARG A 116 17.48 -0.82 -6.98
CA ARG A 116 18.14 0.48 -7.11
C ARG A 116 18.05 0.97 -8.55
N GLY A 117 18.12 2.27 -8.76
CA GLY A 117 18.10 2.83 -10.10
C GLY A 117 17.79 4.32 -10.08
N ILE A 118 17.21 4.80 -11.18
CA ILE A 118 16.69 6.15 -11.33
C ILE A 118 15.17 6.11 -11.24
N ALA A 119 14.58 7.06 -10.51
CA ALA A 119 13.15 7.15 -10.34
C ALA A 119 12.67 8.62 -10.36
N LYS A 120 11.40 8.81 -10.73
CA LYS A 120 10.66 10.01 -10.37
C LYS A 120 10.24 9.85 -8.90
N ILE A 121 10.66 10.79 -8.07
CA ILE A 121 10.39 10.85 -6.63
C ILE A 121 9.30 11.88 -6.41
N LYS A 122 8.17 11.45 -5.81
CA LYS A 122 7.02 12.31 -5.54
C LYS A 122 6.65 12.26 -4.07
N LEU A 123 6.41 13.42 -3.46
CA LEU A 123 5.90 13.51 -2.10
C LEU A 123 4.45 13.99 -2.11
N TYR A 124 3.61 13.29 -1.37
CA TYR A 124 2.23 13.63 -1.07
C TYR A 124 2.07 13.81 0.44
N ASP A 125 0.88 14.24 0.87
CA ASP A 125 0.58 14.56 2.26
C ASP A 125 0.88 13.40 3.23
N SER A 126 0.60 12.16 2.82
CA SER A 126 0.75 10.96 3.67
C SER A 126 1.85 9.98 3.24
N CYS A 127 2.44 10.15 2.05
CA CYS A 127 3.39 9.17 1.51
C CYS A 127 4.44 9.78 0.56
N LEU A 128 5.58 9.09 0.46
CA LEU A 128 6.59 9.32 -0.57
C LEU A 128 6.54 8.17 -1.59
N CYS A 129 6.55 8.49 -2.88
CA CYS A 129 6.55 7.51 -3.95
C CYS A 129 7.90 7.52 -4.70
N ILE A 130 8.47 6.34 -4.88
CA ILE A 130 9.61 6.07 -5.77
C ILE A 130 9.04 5.40 -7.02
N LEU A 131 9.15 6.07 -8.17
CA LEU A 131 8.51 5.66 -9.43
C LEU A 131 9.56 5.45 -10.54
N PRO A 132 10.26 4.30 -10.55
CA PRO A 132 11.14 3.92 -11.66
C PRO A 132 10.33 3.52 -12.90
N PRO A 133 10.95 3.43 -14.09
CA PRO A 133 10.32 2.88 -15.29
C PRO A 133 10.23 1.34 -15.25
N SER A 134 9.83 0.79 -14.10
CA SER A 134 9.74 -0.65 -13.84
C SER A 134 8.67 -0.97 -12.80
N SER A 135 8.40 -2.25 -12.58
CA SER A 135 7.52 -2.73 -11.51
C SER A 135 8.10 -2.55 -10.10
N ASP A 136 9.30 -1.95 -9.98
CA ASP A 136 9.98 -1.74 -8.70
C ASP A 136 9.50 -0.49 -7.97
N ALA A 137 8.43 0.16 -8.45
CA ALA A 137 7.82 1.29 -7.79
C ALA A 137 7.39 0.96 -6.35
N ARG A 138 7.53 1.94 -5.45
CA ARG A 138 7.17 1.83 -4.03
C ARG A 138 6.46 3.08 -3.54
N ARG A 139 5.39 2.89 -2.76
CA ARG A 139 4.80 3.89 -1.89
C ARG A 139 5.32 3.65 -0.48
N ILE A 140 5.85 4.70 0.14
CA ILE A 140 6.43 4.68 1.49
C ILE A 140 5.50 5.51 2.38
N PRO A 141 4.71 4.87 3.25
CA PRO A 141 3.80 5.58 4.15
C PRO A 141 4.57 6.32 5.23
N LEU A 142 4.33 7.61 5.37
CA LEU A 142 5.05 8.45 6.36
C LEU A 142 4.60 8.15 7.79
N CYS A 143 3.38 7.63 7.99
CA CYS A 143 2.83 7.27 9.29
C CYS A 143 3.58 6.15 10.01
N PHE A 144 4.31 5.30 9.27
CA PHE A 144 5.13 4.21 9.82
C PHE A 144 6.64 4.50 9.76
N MET A 145 7.02 5.70 9.33
CA MET A 145 8.41 6.10 9.19
C MET A 145 9.00 6.48 10.55
N THR A 146 10.15 5.91 10.89
CA THR A 146 11.00 6.42 11.98
C THR A 146 11.71 7.70 11.52
N GLU A 147 12.16 8.55 12.44
CA GLU A 147 12.87 9.79 12.12
C GLU A 147 13.86 9.63 10.94
N PRO A 148 13.64 10.32 9.80
CA PRO A 148 14.50 10.18 8.64
C PRO A 148 15.85 10.84 8.92
N ALA A 149 16.90 10.34 8.26
CA ALA A 149 18.24 10.90 8.35
C ALA A 149 18.66 11.49 7.01
N MET A 150 19.23 12.69 7.03
CA MET A 150 19.92 13.27 5.87
C MET A 150 21.42 13.22 6.11
N THR A 151 22.16 12.64 5.17
CA THR A 151 23.64 12.64 5.20
C THR A 151 24.14 12.93 3.80
N ASP A 152 25.00 13.93 3.67
CA ASP A 152 25.48 14.46 2.39
C ASP A 152 24.33 14.83 1.43
N PHE A 153 24.10 14.01 0.40
CA PHE A 153 23.08 14.19 -0.64
C PHE A 153 22.08 13.02 -0.68
N ALA A 154 21.93 12.32 0.45
CA ALA A 154 21.03 11.19 0.61
C ALA A 154 20.06 11.42 1.77
N ILE A 155 18.80 11.06 1.56
CA ILE A 155 17.79 10.93 2.61
C ILE A 155 17.56 9.45 2.82
N LYS A 156 17.86 8.95 4.03
CA LYS A 156 17.59 7.60 4.46
C LYS A 156 16.32 7.57 5.30
N MET A 157 15.42 6.68 4.94
CA MET A 157 14.13 6.45 5.59
C MET A 157 14.08 4.99 6.03
N THR A 158 13.59 4.76 7.24
CA THR A 158 13.38 3.41 7.79
C THR A 158 11.94 3.33 8.29
N LEU A 159 11.25 2.24 8.00
CA LEU A 159 9.92 1.99 8.56
C LEU A 159 10.02 1.13 9.82
N ASP A 160 8.97 1.12 10.64
CA ASP A 160 8.92 0.34 11.89
C ASP A 160 8.98 -1.19 11.68
N THR A 161 8.77 -1.67 10.45
CA THR A 161 8.97 -3.05 9.98
C THR A 161 10.45 -3.38 9.70
N GLY A 162 11.33 -2.38 9.71
CA GLY A 162 12.76 -2.51 9.41
C GLY A 162 13.12 -2.32 7.93
N GLU A 163 12.13 -2.09 7.07
CA GLU A 163 12.37 -1.76 5.66
C GLU A 163 13.16 -0.45 5.53
N THR A 164 14.04 -0.39 4.53
CA THR A 164 14.92 0.77 4.34
C THR A 164 14.80 1.31 2.92
N TYR A 165 14.76 2.63 2.81
CA TYR A 165 14.64 3.36 1.57
C TYR A 165 15.63 4.52 1.57
N GLU A 166 16.28 4.77 0.44
CA GLU A 166 17.15 5.92 0.25
C GLU A 166 16.82 6.61 -1.07
N VAL A 167 16.79 7.95 -1.01
CA VAL A 167 16.73 8.82 -2.17
C VAL A 167 18.00 9.65 -2.21
N ILE A 168 18.66 9.68 -3.36
CA ILE A 168 20.03 10.19 -3.53
C ILE A 168 20.08 11.11 -4.76
N ARG A 169 20.99 12.09 -4.74
CA ARG A 169 21.34 12.95 -5.89
C ARG A 169 20.16 13.76 -6.45
N LEU A 170 19.37 14.38 -5.57
CA LEU A 170 18.33 15.34 -5.97
C LEU A 170 18.86 16.77 -6.18
N GLY A 171 20.16 16.97 -6.03
CA GLY A 171 20.79 18.29 -6.10
C GLY A 171 20.37 19.20 -4.95
N ASP A 172 20.13 20.47 -5.26
CA ASP A 172 19.66 21.51 -4.34
C ASP A 172 18.28 21.20 -3.72
N ARG A 173 17.51 20.31 -4.35
CA ARG A 173 16.19 19.91 -3.87
C ARG A 173 16.19 18.89 -2.73
N THR A 174 17.34 18.28 -2.41
CA THR A 174 17.46 17.26 -1.35
C THR A 174 17.00 17.79 0.00
N LYS A 175 17.49 18.97 0.41
CA LYS A 175 17.14 19.59 1.68
C LYS A 175 15.65 19.91 1.78
N ARG A 176 15.07 20.44 0.70
CA ARG A 176 13.63 20.74 0.63
C ARG A 176 12.77 19.49 0.81
N LEU A 177 13.15 18.37 0.17
CA LEU A 177 12.42 17.11 0.34
C LEU A 177 12.48 16.62 1.79
N PHE A 178 13.67 16.68 2.41
CA PHE A 178 13.85 16.26 3.81
C PHE A 178 12.96 17.06 4.77
N GLU A 179 12.96 18.38 4.65
CA GLU A 179 12.13 19.28 5.48
C GLU A 179 10.62 19.01 5.27
N LEU A 180 10.19 18.76 4.03
CA LEU A 180 8.80 18.42 3.74
C LEU A 180 8.39 17.08 4.34
N ILE A 181 9.25 16.05 4.29
CA ILE A 181 8.97 14.75 4.92
C ILE A 181 8.75 14.94 6.43
N GLN A 182 9.64 15.65 7.12
CA GLN A 182 9.52 15.90 8.56
C GLN A 182 8.23 16.66 8.90
N ASN A 183 7.89 17.69 8.12
CA ASN A 183 6.66 18.46 8.32
C ASN A 183 5.40 17.61 8.11
N ASN A 184 5.38 16.74 7.10
CA ASN A 184 4.25 15.86 6.84
C ASN A 184 4.10 14.80 7.94
N MET A 185 5.20 14.21 8.41
CA MET A 185 5.19 13.29 9.55
C MET A 185 4.59 13.95 10.80
N MET A 186 4.98 15.20 11.10
CA MET A 186 4.42 15.94 12.23
C MET A 186 2.94 16.28 12.03
N THR A 187 2.52 16.55 10.80
CA THR A 187 1.11 16.82 10.45
C THR A 187 0.25 15.57 10.66
N ILE A 188 0.72 14.40 10.19
CA ILE A 188 0.06 13.11 10.41
C ILE A 188 -0.09 12.82 11.90
N HIS A 189 0.98 13.04 12.69
CA HIS A 189 0.93 12.86 14.14
C HIS A 189 -0.09 13.78 14.80
N ASN A 190 -0.11 15.07 14.45
CA ASN A 190 -1.07 16.02 15.00
C ASN A 190 -2.52 15.66 14.66
N ASN A 191 -2.77 15.15 13.45
CA ASN A 191 -4.08 14.64 13.06
C ASN A 191 -4.46 13.41 13.90
N ALA A 192 -3.54 12.47 14.11
CA ALA A 192 -3.77 11.32 14.98
C ALA A 192 -4.08 11.74 16.43
N VAL A 193 -3.39 12.75 16.98
CA VAL A 193 -3.70 13.33 18.31
C VAL A 193 -5.12 13.89 18.35
N ALA A 194 -5.57 14.58 17.30
CA ALA A 194 -6.93 15.10 17.23
C ALA A 194 -7.97 13.96 17.22
N THR A 195 -7.75 12.91 16.42
CA THR A 195 -8.62 11.72 16.39
C THR A 195 -8.67 11.00 17.73
N VAL A 196 -7.52 10.80 18.37
CA VAL A 196 -7.42 10.17 19.70
C VAL A 196 -8.21 10.95 20.75
N LYS A 197 -8.14 12.29 20.73
CA LYS A 197 -8.93 13.14 21.63
C LYS A 197 -10.43 13.15 21.31
N ALA A 198 -10.80 12.97 20.05
CA ALA A 198 -12.20 12.81 19.66
C ALA A 198 -12.79 11.49 20.17
N ILE A 199 -11.96 10.45 20.32
CA ILE A 199 -12.34 9.17 20.95
C ILE A 199 -12.43 9.32 22.47
N ASP A 200 -11.40 9.88 23.11
CA ASP A 200 -11.38 10.12 24.56
C ASP A 200 -10.95 11.55 24.88
N GLY A 201 -11.95 12.41 25.14
CA GLY A 201 -11.72 13.81 25.49
C GLY A 201 -11.10 14.02 26.89
N SER A 202 -10.98 12.98 27.70
CA SER A 202 -10.38 13.07 29.05
C SER A 202 -8.86 13.00 29.05
N LEU A 203 -8.24 12.64 27.91
CA LEU A 203 -6.79 12.48 27.80
C LEU A 203 -6.04 13.79 27.96
N ASN A 204 -4.97 13.75 28.74
CA ASN A 204 -4.02 14.86 28.77
C ASN A 204 -3.15 14.86 27.48
N ALA A 205 -2.43 15.97 27.25
CA ALA A 205 -1.65 16.16 26.03
C ALA A 205 -0.59 15.05 25.80
N ARG A 206 0.06 14.57 26.87
CA ARG A 206 1.07 13.51 26.79
C ARG A 206 0.43 12.17 26.43
N GLN A 207 -0.64 11.78 27.13
CA GLN A 207 -1.34 10.53 26.85
C GLN A 207 -1.87 10.49 25.40
N ALA A 208 -2.47 11.60 24.94
CA ALA A 208 -2.97 11.68 23.57
C ALA A 208 -1.83 11.55 22.54
N SER A 209 -0.68 12.18 22.79
CA SER A 209 0.50 12.03 21.92
C SER A 209 1.10 10.63 21.96
N ASP A 210 1.24 10.01 23.13
CA ASP A 210 1.82 8.68 23.27
C ASP A 210 0.93 7.62 22.58
N ILE A 211 -0.40 7.75 22.66
CA ILE A 211 -1.36 6.90 21.95
C ILE A 211 -1.31 7.16 20.43
N ALA A 212 -1.25 8.43 19.99
CA ALA A 212 -1.22 8.78 18.57
C ALA A 212 -0.03 8.14 17.82
N TRP A 213 1.11 7.96 18.48
CA TRP A 213 2.26 7.23 17.91
C TRP A 213 2.00 5.72 17.71
N LEU A 214 1.08 5.12 18.47
CA LEU A 214 0.73 3.71 18.36
C LEU A 214 -0.35 3.43 17.32
N VAL A 215 -1.24 4.39 17.08
CA VAL A 215 -2.38 4.25 16.16
C VAL A 215 -2.37 5.29 15.03
N PRO A 216 -1.21 5.54 14.37
CA PRO A 216 -1.14 6.57 13.38
C PRO A 216 -2.08 6.22 12.21
N ASP A 217 -2.84 7.22 11.77
CA ASP A 217 -3.74 7.11 10.63
C ASP A 217 -4.72 5.91 10.67
N GLY A 218 -5.19 5.54 11.87
CA GLY A 218 -6.16 4.46 12.08
C GLY A 218 -5.58 3.05 12.14
N ALA A 219 -4.24 2.93 12.18
CA ALA A 219 -3.54 1.69 12.47
C ALA A 219 -4.02 1.10 13.81
N ALA A 220 -3.99 -0.23 13.92
CA ALA A 220 -4.30 -0.89 15.17
C ALA A 220 -3.11 -0.81 16.13
N ALA A 221 -3.37 -1.00 17.42
CA ALA A 221 -2.36 -1.18 18.45
C ALA A 221 -2.76 -2.27 19.46
N PRO A 222 -1.81 -2.91 20.17
CA PRO A 222 -2.14 -3.88 21.20
C PRO A 222 -2.94 -3.22 22.33
N THR A 223 -4.04 -3.83 22.74
CA THR A 223 -4.91 -3.29 23.79
C THR A 223 -4.14 -3.08 25.10
N ALA A 224 -3.23 -3.99 25.45
CA ALA A 224 -2.36 -3.85 26.62
C ALA A 224 -1.45 -2.61 26.57
N ALA A 225 -0.94 -2.24 25.39
CA ALA A 225 -0.08 -1.06 25.21
C ALA A 225 -0.90 0.23 25.41
N LEU A 226 -2.10 0.28 24.83
CA LEU A 226 -3.03 1.40 25.00
C LEU A 226 -3.47 1.55 26.46
N GLU A 227 -3.81 0.44 27.11
CA GLU A 227 -4.23 0.42 28.52
C GLU A 227 -3.13 0.93 29.45
N SER A 228 -1.86 0.62 29.17
CA SER A 228 -0.73 1.11 29.96
C SER A 228 -0.56 2.64 29.94
N ILE A 229 -1.03 3.30 28.88
CA ILE A 229 -0.96 4.76 28.73
C ILE A 229 -2.21 5.42 29.34
N ALA A 230 -3.39 4.92 28.96
CA ALA A 230 -4.67 5.43 29.44
C ALA A 230 -5.78 4.36 29.39
N PRO A 231 -6.14 3.76 30.53
CA PRO A 231 -7.27 2.82 30.60
C PRO A 231 -8.62 3.45 30.17
N SER A 232 -8.76 4.77 30.27
CA SER A 232 -9.95 5.49 29.79
C SER A 232 -10.11 5.41 28.28
N PHE A 233 -9.00 5.46 27.53
CA PHE A 233 -9.02 5.39 26.07
C PHE A 233 -9.47 4.01 25.57
N VAL A 234 -9.02 2.94 26.24
CA VAL A 234 -9.49 1.58 25.95
C VAL A 234 -11.00 1.48 26.16
N ARG A 235 -11.52 1.96 27.29
CA ARG A 235 -12.98 1.98 27.54
C ARG A 235 -13.75 2.79 26.49
N ALA A 236 -13.22 3.94 26.09
CA ALA A 236 -13.85 4.77 25.05
C ALA A 236 -13.83 4.07 23.67
N SER A 237 -12.73 3.41 23.34
CA SER A 237 -12.59 2.60 22.11
C SER A 237 -13.54 1.40 22.12
N GLU A 238 -13.62 0.67 23.23
CA GLU A 238 -14.57 -0.43 23.42
C GLU A 238 -16.04 0.03 23.31
N ALA A 239 -16.36 1.23 23.81
CA ALA A 239 -17.70 1.81 23.62
C ALA A 239 -18.00 2.07 22.15
N ARG A 240 -17.04 2.52 21.34
CA ARG A 240 -17.20 2.64 19.88
C ARG A 240 -17.32 1.27 19.20
N ILE A 241 -16.50 0.30 19.58
CA ILE A 241 -16.58 -1.08 19.06
C ILE A 241 -17.95 -1.70 19.36
N ALA A 242 -18.51 -1.47 20.54
CA ALA A 242 -19.83 -1.96 20.94
C ALA A 242 -21.00 -1.39 20.12
N LEU A 243 -20.80 -0.22 19.49
CA LEU A 243 -21.75 0.38 18.55
C LEU A 243 -21.54 -0.10 17.10
N SER A 244 -20.49 -0.88 16.84
CA SER A 244 -20.15 -1.41 15.53
C SER A 244 -20.57 -2.87 15.40
N ARG A 245 -20.53 -3.40 14.16
CA ARG A 245 -20.75 -4.82 13.88
C ARG A 245 -19.68 -5.74 14.45
N ALA A 246 -18.52 -5.20 14.85
CA ALA A 246 -17.46 -5.97 15.48
C ALA A 246 -17.73 -6.24 16.97
N ALA A 247 -18.85 -5.80 17.56
CA ALA A 247 -19.13 -5.94 18.99
C ALA A 247 -19.04 -7.40 19.49
N ASP A 248 -19.81 -8.32 18.87
CA ASP A 248 -19.81 -9.74 19.24
C ASP A 248 -18.46 -10.40 18.97
N THR A 249 -17.83 -10.03 17.85
CA THR A 249 -16.50 -10.52 17.47
C THR A 249 -15.44 -10.13 18.50
N TYR A 250 -15.43 -8.86 18.89
CA TYR A 250 -14.51 -8.32 19.89
C TYR A 250 -14.73 -8.96 21.26
N ALA A 251 -15.99 -9.08 21.70
CA ALA A 251 -16.33 -9.73 22.96
C ALA A 251 -15.77 -11.16 23.01
N TYR A 252 -15.95 -11.94 21.94
CA TYR A 252 -15.42 -13.30 21.86
C TYR A 252 -13.89 -13.34 21.76
N PHE A 253 -13.26 -12.43 21.01
CA PHE A 253 -11.80 -12.33 20.96
C PHE A 253 -11.19 -12.05 22.35
N ARG A 254 -11.84 -11.26 23.20
CA ARG A 254 -11.41 -11.10 24.61
C ARG A 254 -11.54 -12.36 25.45
N GLU A 255 -12.48 -13.25 25.14
CA GLU A 255 -12.65 -14.53 25.86
C GLU A 255 -11.51 -15.51 25.53
N ILE A 256 -11.01 -15.50 24.29
CA ILE A 256 -10.06 -16.51 23.78
C ILE A 256 -8.60 -16.04 23.71
N CYS A 257 -8.34 -14.75 23.89
CA CYS A 257 -7.00 -14.15 23.81
C CYS A 257 -6.70 -13.25 25.00
N THR A 258 -5.40 -13.12 25.34
CA THR A 258 -4.96 -12.15 26.35
C THR A 258 -4.93 -10.72 25.77
N PRO A 259 -4.98 -9.66 26.60
CA PRO A 259 -4.93 -8.28 26.12
C PRO A 259 -3.69 -7.92 25.30
N GLY A 260 -2.56 -8.62 25.50
CA GLY A 260 -1.33 -8.44 24.72
C GLY A 260 -1.42 -9.07 23.32
N SER A 261 -2.41 -9.92 23.07
CA SER A 261 -2.66 -10.58 21.78
C SER A 261 -3.95 -10.10 21.12
N LEU A 262 -4.54 -9.04 21.65
CA LEU A 262 -5.71 -8.35 21.11
C LEU A 262 -5.27 -6.98 20.62
N TYR A 263 -5.71 -6.62 19.41
CA TYR A 263 -5.37 -5.37 18.77
C TYR A 263 -6.63 -4.69 18.28
N THR A 264 -6.67 -3.37 18.39
CA THR A 264 -7.82 -2.55 18.01
C THR A 264 -7.34 -1.33 17.24
N GLY A 265 -8.00 -1.03 16.13
CA GLY A 265 -7.82 0.22 15.39
C GLY A 265 -9.16 0.82 15.01
N ILE A 266 -9.18 2.15 14.91
CA ILE A 266 -10.34 2.94 14.50
C ILE A 266 -9.85 3.93 13.45
N LYS A 267 -10.30 3.76 12.22
CA LYS A 267 -9.99 4.64 11.11
C LYS A 267 -11.20 5.54 10.84
N THR A 268 -10.95 6.85 10.87
CA THR A 268 -11.96 7.91 10.66
C THR A 268 -11.72 8.60 9.32
N GLY A 269 -12.77 8.97 8.58
CA GLY A 269 -12.71 9.86 7.42
C GLY A 269 -12.07 9.25 6.16
N LEU A 270 -12.71 8.24 5.59
CA LEU A 270 -12.26 7.54 4.38
C LEU A 270 -12.90 8.04 3.06
N SER A 271 -13.89 8.94 3.10
CA SER A 271 -14.39 9.63 1.90
C SER A 271 -14.53 11.14 2.04
N ASP A 272 -14.50 11.80 0.88
CA ASP A 272 -14.72 13.22 0.66
C ASP A 272 -16.19 13.65 0.85
N THR A 273 -17.06 12.78 1.39
CA THR A 273 -18.48 13.07 1.62
C THR A 273 -18.83 13.02 3.11
N GLU A 274 -19.63 13.99 3.56
CA GLU A 274 -19.89 14.34 4.96
C GLU A 274 -20.65 13.29 5.81
N GLU A 275 -20.99 12.13 5.24
CA GLU A 275 -21.67 11.03 5.94
C GLU A 275 -20.76 9.80 5.98
N GLU A 276 -19.94 9.64 7.03
CA GLU A 276 -19.21 8.38 7.23
C GLU A 276 -19.16 7.91 8.67
N ALA A 277 -19.30 6.59 8.82
CA ALA A 277 -19.04 5.87 10.04
C ALA A 277 -17.61 5.32 10.06
N ASP A 278 -16.98 5.34 11.23
CA ASP A 278 -15.64 4.84 11.48
C ASP A 278 -15.47 3.38 10.99
N ILE A 279 -14.33 3.04 10.37
CA ILE A 279 -13.92 1.65 10.26
C ILE A 279 -13.34 1.23 11.61
N VAL A 280 -14.02 0.28 12.24
CA VAL A 280 -13.52 -0.42 13.41
C VAL A 280 -12.89 -1.72 12.95
N TRP A 281 -11.66 -2.00 13.38
CA TRP A 281 -11.04 -3.27 13.09
C TRP A 281 -10.33 -3.86 14.30
N VAL A 282 -10.58 -5.14 14.52
CA VAL A 282 -10.13 -5.87 15.70
C VAL A 282 -9.40 -7.12 15.26
N THR A 283 -8.27 -7.41 15.91
CA THR A 283 -7.44 -8.55 15.59
C THR A 283 -7.12 -9.34 16.85
N ALA A 284 -7.34 -10.66 16.79
CA ALA A 284 -6.91 -11.60 17.80
C ALA A 284 -5.78 -12.46 17.25
N ILE A 285 -4.69 -12.58 18.01
CA ILE A 285 -3.53 -13.39 17.63
C ILE A 285 -3.33 -14.51 18.67
N LYS A 286 -3.01 -15.71 18.20
CA LYS A 286 -2.48 -16.80 19.03
C LYS A 286 -1.13 -17.24 18.48
N GLU A 287 -0.10 -17.04 19.28
CA GLU A 287 1.24 -17.51 18.98
C GLU A 287 1.37 -19.03 19.17
N LYS A 288 2.27 -19.60 18.39
CA LYS A 288 2.73 -20.99 18.42
C LYS A 288 4.26 -20.96 18.39
N GLU A 289 4.91 -22.08 18.66
CA GLU A 289 6.38 -22.16 18.80
C GLU A 289 7.17 -21.54 17.62
N THR A 290 6.63 -21.59 16.39
CA THR A 290 7.30 -21.08 15.19
C THR A 290 6.46 -20.10 14.37
N GLY A 291 5.47 -19.43 14.98
CA GLY A 291 4.54 -18.59 14.24
C GLY A 291 3.25 -18.31 15.01
N GLY A 292 2.12 -18.22 14.29
CA GLY A 292 0.84 -18.05 14.92
C GLY A 292 -0.34 -18.03 13.95
N THR A 293 -1.52 -17.82 14.50
CA THR A 293 -2.74 -17.56 13.74
C THR A 293 -3.34 -16.24 14.18
N ALA A 294 -3.72 -15.41 13.21
CA ALA A 294 -4.41 -14.14 13.44
C ALA A 294 -5.80 -14.19 12.81
N ALA A 295 -6.79 -13.73 13.56
CA ALA A 295 -8.15 -13.53 13.10
C ALA A 295 -8.43 -12.02 13.08
N VAL A 296 -8.72 -11.48 11.90
CA VAL A 296 -8.90 -10.04 11.66
C VAL A 296 -10.33 -9.78 11.23
N GLU A 297 -11.04 -8.94 11.98
CA GLU A 297 -12.39 -8.49 11.70
C GLU A 297 -12.39 -7.00 11.32
N LEU A 298 -13.09 -6.67 10.25
CA LEU A 298 -13.29 -5.31 9.75
C LEU A 298 -14.77 -5.00 9.74
N ALA A 299 -15.21 -4.06 10.58
CA ALA A 299 -16.57 -3.54 10.56
C ALA A 299 -16.63 -2.33 9.63
N LEU A 300 -17.02 -2.58 8.37
CA LEU A 300 -17.30 -1.53 7.40
C LEU A 300 -18.77 -1.05 7.50
N PRO A 301 -19.06 0.24 7.26
CA PRO A 301 -20.41 0.80 7.38
C PRO A 301 -21.45 0.21 6.41
N GLU A 302 -21.08 -0.15 5.18
CA GLU A 302 -22.02 -0.40 4.07
C GLU A 302 -22.13 -1.86 3.58
N GLU A 303 -21.43 -2.82 4.20
CA GLU A 303 -21.38 -4.18 3.64
C GLU A 303 -22.29 -5.17 4.37
N ASP A 304 -23.17 -5.88 3.65
CA ASP A 304 -24.05 -6.89 4.26
C ASP A 304 -23.32 -8.17 4.70
N ALA A 305 -22.25 -8.56 4.00
CA ALA A 305 -21.52 -9.80 4.26
C ALA A 305 -20.26 -9.57 5.10
N ALA A 306 -20.34 -9.82 6.41
CA ALA A 306 -19.18 -9.82 7.30
C ALA A 306 -18.46 -11.18 7.27
N ALA A 307 -17.14 -11.16 7.23
CA ALA A 307 -16.31 -12.33 7.45
C ALA A 307 -15.03 -11.95 8.21
N THR A 308 -14.60 -12.82 9.11
CA THR A 308 -13.32 -12.71 9.79
C THR A 308 -12.25 -13.37 8.95
N TYR A 309 -11.17 -12.65 8.65
CA TYR A 309 -10.08 -13.11 7.81
C TYR A 309 -9.04 -13.81 8.66
N ILE A 310 -8.61 -14.98 8.23
CA ILE A 310 -7.68 -15.84 8.97
C ILE A 310 -6.33 -15.83 8.28
N TYR A 311 -5.29 -15.55 9.05
CA TYR A 311 -3.90 -15.54 8.61
C TYR A 311 -3.08 -16.51 9.44
N ARG A 312 -2.25 -17.32 8.78
CA ARG A 312 -1.22 -18.14 9.42
C ARG A 312 0.12 -17.54 9.06
N PHE A 313 0.90 -17.18 10.08
CA PHE A 313 2.19 -16.54 9.91
C PHE A 313 3.30 -17.33 10.59
N LYS A 314 4.54 -17.07 10.16
CA LYS A 314 5.77 -17.54 10.79
C LYS A 314 6.48 -16.36 11.45
N GLY A 315 7.30 -16.65 12.46
CA GLY A 315 8.02 -15.62 13.22
C GLY A 315 7.17 -15.05 14.35
N ASP A 316 7.59 -13.88 14.88
CA ASP A 316 6.97 -13.28 16.06
C ASP A 316 5.70 -12.48 15.74
N GLN A 317 4.80 -12.41 16.72
CA GLN A 317 3.53 -11.67 16.63
C GLN A 317 3.72 -10.20 16.23
N MET A 318 4.75 -9.51 16.74
CA MET A 318 4.93 -8.06 16.48
C MET A 318 5.34 -7.80 15.03
N SER A 319 6.24 -8.60 14.48
CA SER A 319 6.67 -8.52 13.08
C SER A 319 5.53 -8.80 12.11
N PHE A 320 4.67 -9.78 12.39
CA PHE A 320 3.46 -10.02 11.62
C PHE A 320 2.50 -8.82 11.72
N PHE A 321 2.25 -8.36 12.94
CA PHE A 321 1.31 -7.30 13.22
C PHE A 321 1.64 -5.99 12.50
N LYS A 322 2.91 -5.57 12.52
CA LYS A 322 3.33 -4.37 11.79
C LYS A 322 3.09 -4.48 10.29
N ARG A 323 3.39 -5.65 9.70
CA ARG A 323 3.12 -5.91 8.27
C ARG A 323 1.63 -5.94 7.95
N LEU A 324 0.79 -6.41 8.87
CA LEU A 324 -0.67 -6.32 8.77
C LEU A 324 -1.11 -4.84 8.72
N ASN A 325 -0.66 -4.00 9.65
CA ASN A 325 -0.93 -2.55 9.64
C ASN A 325 -0.51 -1.89 8.31
N HIS A 326 0.71 -2.19 7.82
CA HIS A 326 1.22 -1.66 6.56
C HIS A 326 0.38 -2.10 5.35
N ALA A 327 0.01 -3.38 5.29
CA ALA A 327 -0.79 -3.90 4.20
C ALA A 327 -2.19 -3.27 4.17
N MET A 328 -2.82 -3.09 5.34
CA MET A 328 -4.14 -2.46 5.46
C MET A 328 -4.11 -0.98 5.04
N GLU A 329 -3.09 -0.25 5.45
CA GLU A 329 -2.87 1.15 5.04
C GLU A 329 -2.62 1.27 3.52
N ALA A 330 -1.77 0.40 2.97
CA ALA A 330 -1.35 0.47 1.58
C ALA A 330 -2.49 0.23 0.58
N ILE A 331 -3.52 -0.51 0.98
CA ILE A 331 -4.72 -0.79 0.18
C ILE A 331 -5.92 0.03 0.63
N ALA A 332 -5.75 1.06 1.46
CA ALA A 332 -6.84 1.86 2.00
C ALA A 332 -8.01 1.01 2.54
N PHE A 333 -7.68 -0.07 3.26
CA PHE A 333 -8.65 -1.02 3.83
C PHE A 333 -9.53 -1.82 2.84
N HIS A 334 -9.22 -1.80 1.53
CA HIS A 334 -9.78 -2.69 0.50
C HIS A 334 -9.32 -4.15 0.68
N ARG A 335 -9.87 -4.83 1.69
CA ARG A 335 -9.45 -6.18 2.12
C ARG A 335 -9.66 -7.27 1.08
N GLU A 336 -10.55 -7.07 0.11
CA GLU A 336 -10.82 -7.99 -0.99
C GLU A 336 -9.55 -8.33 -1.77
N VAL A 337 -8.63 -7.36 -1.89
CA VAL A 337 -7.32 -7.51 -2.55
C VAL A 337 -6.46 -8.58 -1.87
N ILE A 338 -6.63 -8.80 -0.56
CA ILE A 338 -5.85 -9.79 0.19
C ILE A 338 -6.35 -11.21 -0.11
N SER A 339 -7.66 -11.42 -0.18
CA SER A 339 -8.26 -12.75 -0.40
C SER A 339 -8.43 -13.14 -1.87
N MET A 340 -8.29 -12.19 -2.80
CA MET A 340 -8.51 -12.43 -4.22
C MET A 340 -7.54 -13.48 -4.78
N PRO A 341 -8.02 -14.56 -5.42
CA PRO A 341 -7.16 -15.56 -6.06
C PRO A 341 -6.30 -14.95 -7.19
N ASP A 342 -5.11 -15.48 -7.40
CA ASP A 342 -4.19 -14.97 -8.44
C ASP A 342 -4.80 -15.00 -9.86
N ALA A 343 -5.61 -16.02 -10.16
CA ALA A 343 -6.31 -16.10 -11.45
C ALA A 343 -7.32 -14.95 -11.64
N GLU A 344 -7.93 -14.47 -10.55
CA GLU A 344 -8.87 -13.34 -10.60
C GLU A 344 -8.12 -12.00 -10.66
N LEU A 345 -6.96 -11.87 -10.01
CA LEU A 345 -6.09 -10.69 -10.13
C LEU A 345 -5.64 -10.46 -11.58
N LYS A 346 -5.50 -11.52 -12.39
CA LYS A 346 -5.10 -11.43 -13.80
C LYS A 346 -6.21 -10.94 -14.75
N LEU A 347 -7.43 -10.70 -14.25
CA LEU A 347 -8.50 -10.13 -15.07
C LEU A 347 -8.32 -8.61 -15.21
N ASP A 348 -8.60 -8.06 -16.39
CA ASP A 348 -8.43 -6.63 -16.70
C ASP A 348 -9.12 -5.70 -15.70
N LYS A 349 -10.32 -6.07 -15.22
CA LYS A 349 -11.08 -5.32 -14.21
C LYS A 349 -10.32 -5.14 -12.88
N ASN A 350 -9.33 -6.00 -12.60
CA ASN A 350 -8.53 -6.03 -11.39
C ASN A 350 -7.08 -5.57 -11.63
N ALA A 351 -6.78 -4.97 -12.79
CA ALA A 351 -5.43 -4.55 -13.16
C ALA A 351 -4.74 -3.65 -12.12
N LEU A 352 -5.50 -2.74 -11.48
CA LEU A 352 -4.96 -1.90 -10.39
C LEU A 352 -4.55 -2.74 -9.17
N TYR A 353 -5.32 -3.75 -8.79
CA TYR A 353 -4.98 -4.64 -7.70
C TYR A 353 -3.78 -5.54 -8.04
N ALA A 354 -3.70 -6.05 -9.27
CA ALA A 354 -2.51 -6.78 -9.73
C ALA A 354 -1.27 -5.89 -9.64
N MET A 355 -1.37 -4.61 -10.02
CA MET A 355 -0.29 -3.66 -9.91
C MET A 355 0.10 -3.37 -8.45
N ALA A 356 -0.88 -3.21 -7.56
CA ALA A 356 -0.67 -3.01 -6.12
C ALA A 356 0.07 -4.20 -5.50
N VAL A 357 -0.40 -5.43 -5.76
CA VAL A 357 0.22 -6.67 -5.28
C VAL A 357 1.66 -6.79 -5.77
N LYS A 358 1.93 -6.47 -7.04
CA LYS A 358 3.30 -6.53 -7.59
C LYS A 358 4.27 -5.56 -6.90
N ARG A 359 3.77 -4.41 -6.43
CA ARG A 359 4.57 -3.26 -5.96
C ARG A 359 4.61 -3.08 -4.44
N THR A 360 3.78 -3.79 -3.68
CA THR A 360 3.70 -3.62 -2.22
C THR A 360 4.15 -4.89 -1.49
N GLY A 361 5.34 -4.84 -0.86
CA GLY A 361 5.92 -5.97 -0.12
C GLY A 361 5.02 -6.52 0.98
N ALA A 362 4.56 -5.65 1.89
CA ALA A 362 3.67 -6.02 2.99
C ALA A 362 2.36 -6.70 2.51
N LEU A 363 1.79 -6.25 1.38
CA LEU A 363 0.60 -6.86 0.79
C LEU A 363 0.87 -8.28 0.28
N ARG A 364 2.00 -8.51 -0.40
CA ARG A 364 2.41 -9.87 -0.81
C ARG A 364 2.63 -10.78 0.39
N PHE A 365 3.29 -10.27 1.42
CA PHE A 365 3.48 -10.99 2.67
C PHE A 365 2.13 -11.40 3.27
N LEU A 366 1.19 -10.45 3.42
CA LEU A 366 -0.09 -10.72 4.04
C LEU A 366 -0.94 -11.70 3.21
N ARG A 367 -0.94 -11.56 1.87
CA ARG A 367 -1.55 -12.54 0.95
C ARG A 367 -0.98 -13.93 1.13
N SER A 368 0.33 -14.07 1.30
CA SER A 368 0.97 -15.37 1.54
C SER A 368 0.59 -16.01 2.89
N CYS A 369 0.17 -15.19 3.85
CA CYS A 369 -0.32 -15.66 5.15
C CYS A 369 -1.82 -16.02 5.13
N PHE A 370 -2.58 -15.53 4.14
CA PHE A 370 -4.03 -15.73 4.08
C PHE A 370 -4.37 -17.22 4.00
N SER A 371 -5.21 -17.69 4.94
CA SER A 371 -5.56 -19.11 5.09
C SER A 371 -7.05 -19.37 4.85
N GLY A 372 -7.90 -18.36 4.99
CA GLY A 372 -9.34 -18.50 4.78
C GLY A 372 -10.14 -17.43 5.50
N ARG A 373 -11.46 -17.64 5.56
CA ARG A 373 -12.41 -16.73 6.21
C ARG A 373 -13.46 -17.50 7.02
N ALA A 374 -13.80 -17.00 8.19
CA ALA A 374 -14.95 -17.45 8.96
C ALA A 374 -16.14 -16.56 8.61
N ILE A 375 -17.22 -17.15 8.09
CA ILE A 375 -18.40 -16.42 7.62
C ILE A 375 -19.40 -16.25 8.78
N HIS A 376 -19.90 -15.03 8.95
CA HIS A 376 -20.94 -14.72 9.95
C HIS A 376 -22.33 -15.21 9.50
N ARG A 377 -22.58 -16.53 9.60
CA ARG A 377 -23.92 -17.11 9.36
C ARG A 377 -24.80 -17.02 10.61
N THR A 378 -24.26 -17.47 11.73
CA THR A 378 -24.79 -17.30 13.09
C THR A 378 -23.59 -17.11 14.02
N LEU A 379 -23.80 -16.48 15.18
CA LEU A 379 -22.72 -16.25 16.13
C LEU A 379 -22.06 -17.57 16.57
N GLU A 380 -22.85 -18.61 16.85
CA GLU A 380 -22.34 -19.92 17.28
C GLU A 380 -21.55 -20.63 16.18
N SER A 381 -22.04 -20.64 14.93
CA SER A 381 -21.33 -21.23 13.80
C SER A 381 -20.03 -20.50 13.52
N TRP A 382 -20.01 -19.17 13.68
CA TRP A 382 -18.82 -18.36 13.53
C TRP A 382 -17.80 -18.66 14.64
N LYS A 383 -18.22 -18.65 15.92
CA LYS A 383 -17.36 -19.00 17.07
C LYS A 383 -16.71 -20.36 16.88
N SER A 384 -17.49 -21.38 16.50
CA SER A 384 -16.97 -22.73 16.25
C SER A 384 -15.92 -22.75 15.13
N SER A 385 -16.08 -21.93 14.08
CA SER A 385 -15.09 -21.83 13.01
C SER A 385 -13.82 -21.13 13.50
N ILE A 386 -13.95 -20.07 14.29
CA ILE A 386 -12.80 -19.39 14.90
C ILE A 386 -12.04 -20.33 15.83
N ASP A 387 -12.72 -21.09 16.69
CA ASP A 387 -12.09 -22.10 17.55
C ASP A 387 -11.31 -23.13 16.74
N GLU A 388 -11.82 -23.56 15.59
CA GLU A 388 -11.09 -24.50 14.72
C GLU A 388 -9.81 -23.89 14.13
N TRP A 389 -9.88 -22.63 13.66
CA TRP A 389 -8.74 -21.91 13.12
C TRP A 389 -7.68 -21.58 14.18
N MET A 390 -8.14 -21.23 15.39
CA MET A 390 -7.35 -20.68 16.49
C MET A 390 -6.93 -21.74 17.54
N LYS A 391 -7.06 -23.03 17.22
CA LYS A 391 -6.31 -24.12 17.88
C LYS A 391 -4.84 -24.03 17.49
#